data_AF-A0A6G6WJL3-F1
#
_entry.id   AF-A0A6G6WJL3-F1
#
_cell.length_a   1.000
_cell.length_b   1.000
_cell.length_c   1.000
_cell.angle_alpha   90.00
_cell.angle_beta   90.00
_cell.angle_gamma   90.00
#
_symmetry.space_group_name_H-M   'P 1'
#
loop_
_entity.id
_entity.type
_entity.pdbx_description
1 polymer ?
#
loop_
_entity_poly.entity_id
_entity_poly.type
_entity_poly.pdbx_seq_one_letter_code
_entity_poly.pdbx_strand_id
1 'polypeptide(L)'
;MNDDEGLLRELGEALGHEPGAQPSPERVAAVRAQAARAGRGAGRRRFLLGGGVAASVAGIAGVAGYWLAEREDQPVAAPMEQIVFTGEGDVTASGLVHHAWGTELVLDVGGLRPGTAYDVVFGTTDGDVGAGSLRAVPDVVMRCRFEAAPLRADVHTIELRDPDGRPVLRSDLPSI
;
A
#
# COMPACT_ATOMS: atom_id res chain seq x y z
N MET A 1 -22.67 14.66 -22.41
CA MET A 1 -23.58 13.54 -22.05
C MET A 1 -23.65 12.67 -23.30
N ASN A 2 -22.68 11.77 -23.55
CA ASN A 2 -22.47 10.54 -22.80
C ASN A 2 -21.14 9.83 -23.20
N ASP A 3 -20.01 10.53 -23.15
CA ASP A 3 -18.72 9.98 -23.66
C ASP A 3 -18.11 8.94 -22.71
N ASP A 4 -18.43 9.02 -21.41
CA ASP A 4 -17.89 8.14 -20.38
C ASP A 4 -18.43 6.71 -20.48
N GLU A 5 -19.71 6.53 -20.82
CA GLU A 5 -20.28 5.18 -21.00
C GLU A 5 -19.69 4.45 -22.21
N GLY A 6 -19.36 5.20 -23.28
CA GLY A 6 -18.69 4.66 -24.44
C GLY A 6 -17.27 4.18 -24.10
N LEU A 7 -16.52 5.02 -23.39
CA LEU A 7 -15.16 4.71 -22.94
C LEU A 7 -15.13 3.51 -21.98
N LEU A 8 -16.04 3.47 -21.02
CA LEU A 8 -16.12 2.38 -20.03
C LEU A 8 -16.48 1.04 -20.70
N ARG A 9 -17.31 1.06 -21.74
CA ARG A 9 -17.63 -0.14 -22.51
C ARG A 9 -16.43 -0.65 -23.30
N GLU A 10 -15.71 0.24 -23.98
CA GLU A 10 -14.50 -0.11 -24.75
C GLU A 10 -13.39 -0.67 -23.85
N LEU A 11 -13.18 -0.06 -22.68
CA LEU A 11 -12.28 -0.58 -21.63
C LEU A 11 -12.71 -1.95 -21.12
N GLY A 12 -14.01 -2.13 -20.87
CA GLY A 12 -14.57 -3.42 -20.46
C GLY A 12 -14.27 -4.52 -21.49
N GLU A 13 -14.57 -4.26 -22.75
CA GLU A 13 -14.32 -5.20 -23.85
C GLU A 13 -12.81 -5.54 -23.98
N ALA A 14 -11.92 -4.55 -23.87
CA ALA A 14 -10.47 -4.76 -23.91
C ALA A 14 -9.94 -5.63 -22.75
N LEU A 15 -10.59 -5.56 -21.58
CA LEU A 15 -10.26 -6.36 -20.40
C LEU A 15 -10.95 -7.74 -20.39
N GLY A 16 -11.67 -8.10 -21.46
CA GLY A 16 -12.41 -9.36 -21.55
C GLY A 16 -13.66 -9.40 -20.68
N HIS A 17 -14.20 -8.23 -20.31
CA HIS A 17 -15.48 -8.14 -19.63
C HIS A 17 -16.61 -8.40 -20.62
N GLU A 18 -17.28 -9.54 -20.47
CA GLU A 18 -18.50 -9.88 -21.21
C GLU A 18 -19.70 -9.15 -20.58
N PRO A 19 -20.33 -8.19 -21.29
CA PRO A 19 -21.48 -7.46 -20.75
C PRO A 19 -22.64 -8.43 -20.44
N GLY A 20 -23.06 -8.47 -19.17
CA GLY A 20 -24.13 -9.37 -18.71
C GLY A 20 -23.65 -10.73 -18.22
N ALA A 21 -22.34 -11.01 -18.21
CA ALA A 21 -21.80 -12.18 -17.52
C ALA A 21 -22.07 -12.06 -16.02
N GLN A 22 -23.00 -12.89 -15.53
CA GLN A 22 -23.27 -12.97 -14.10
C GLN A 22 -22.28 -13.94 -13.44
N PRO A 23 -21.72 -13.59 -12.27
CA PRO A 23 -20.91 -14.53 -11.51
C PRO A 23 -21.76 -15.76 -11.16
N SER A 24 -21.15 -16.95 -11.18
CA SER A 24 -21.89 -18.16 -10.84
C SER A 24 -22.49 -18.06 -9.42
N PRO A 25 -23.70 -18.61 -9.19
CA PRO A 25 -24.34 -18.57 -7.88
C PRO A 25 -23.45 -19.14 -6.76
N GLU A 26 -22.65 -20.15 -7.09
CA GLU A 26 -21.66 -20.75 -6.19
C GLU A 26 -20.55 -19.77 -5.78
N ARG A 27 -20.02 -18.99 -6.73
CA ARG A 27 -19.01 -17.97 -6.46
C ARG A 27 -19.58 -16.85 -5.58
N VAL A 28 -20.81 -16.42 -5.86
CA VAL A 28 -21.53 -15.44 -5.04
C VAL A 28 -21.76 -15.97 -3.62
N ALA A 29 -22.18 -17.24 -3.48
CA ALA A 29 -22.36 -17.89 -2.20
C ALA A 29 -21.05 -18.02 -1.41
N ALA A 30 -19.94 -18.36 -2.09
CA ALA A 30 -18.62 -18.47 -1.48
C ALA A 30 -18.13 -17.13 -0.91
N VAL A 31 -18.25 -16.05 -1.68
CA VAL A 31 -17.89 -14.68 -1.23
C VAL A 31 -18.74 -14.26 -0.03
N ARG A 32 -20.07 -14.48 -0.08
CA ARG A 32 -20.96 -14.20 1.06
C ARG A 32 -20.60 -15.01 2.29
N ALA A 33 -20.27 -16.28 2.14
CA ALA A 33 -19.85 -17.15 3.24
C ALA A 33 -18.52 -16.69 3.85
N GLN A 34 -17.58 -16.21 3.04
CA GLN A 34 -16.30 -15.66 3.49
C GLN A 34 -16.49 -14.35 4.26
N ALA A 35 -17.30 -13.42 3.73
CA ALA A 35 -17.64 -12.16 4.43
C ALA A 35 -18.34 -12.42 5.77
N ALA A 36 -19.26 -13.38 5.81
CA ALA A 36 -19.95 -13.76 7.03
C ALA A 36 -19.02 -14.44 8.06
N ARG A 37 -17.94 -15.11 7.63
CA ARG A 37 -16.92 -15.66 8.55
C ARG A 37 -16.03 -14.56 9.12
N ALA A 38 -15.65 -13.58 8.31
CA ALA A 38 -14.85 -12.43 8.75
C ALA A 38 -15.57 -11.61 9.85
N GLY A 39 -16.88 -11.39 9.71
CA GLY A 39 -17.68 -10.67 10.72
C GLY A 39 -17.86 -11.41 12.05
N ARG A 40 -17.72 -12.74 12.07
CA ARG A 40 -17.93 -13.57 13.28
C ARG A 40 -16.69 -13.67 14.18
N GLY A 41 -15.50 -13.32 13.66
CA GLY A 41 -14.24 -13.33 14.43
C GLY A 41 -14.06 -12.15 15.38
N ALA A 42 -14.64 -10.98 15.06
CA ALA A 42 -14.43 -9.75 15.82
C ALA A 42 -15.32 -9.60 17.08
N GLY A 43 -16.41 -10.37 17.19
CA GLY A 43 -17.42 -10.19 18.24
C GLY A 43 -17.14 -10.93 19.56
N ARG A 44 -16.34 -12.00 19.57
CA ARG A 44 -16.16 -12.86 20.75
C ARG A 44 -15.18 -12.32 21.80
N ARG A 45 -14.41 -11.28 21.49
CA ARG A 45 -13.40 -10.70 22.40
C ARG A 45 -13.90 -9.51 23.22
N ARG A 46 -15.13 -9.04 23.00
CA ARG A 46 -15.69 -7.82 23.65
C ARG A 46 -16.69 -8.08 24.77
N PHE A 47 -17.06 -9.33 25.07
CA PHE A 47 -18.13 -9.64 26.04
C PHE A 47 -17.68 -9.97 27.47
N LEU A 48 -16.44 -9.64 27.86
CA LEU A 48 -15.97 -9.85 29.25
C LEU A 48 -15.67 -8.56 30.02
N LEU A 49 -16.34 -7.45 29.70
CA LEU A 49 -16.30 -6.24 30.53
C LEU A 49 -17.69 -5.63 30.70
N GLY A 50 -18.17 -5.62 31.93
CA GLY A 50 -19.06 -4.57 32.47
C GLY A 50 -20.55 -4.74 32.24
N GLY A 51 -21.29 -5.03 33.32
CA GLY A 51 -22.76 -4.96 33.35
C GLY A 51 -23.31 -3.53 33.47
N GLY A 52 -24.64 -3.41 33.33
CA GLY A 52 -25.42 -2.28 33.83
C GLY A 52 -26.24 -1.49 32.80
N VAL A 53 -27.53 -1.85 32.65
CA VAL A 53 -28.74 -1.03 32.42
C VAL A 53 -28.63 0.29 31.63
N ALA A 54 -29.31 0.39 30.48
CA ALA A 54 -30.48 1.26 30.26
C ALA A 54 -30.83 1.41 28.76
N ALA A 55 -32.13 1.48 28.50
CA ALA A 55 -32.75 1.53 27.18
C ALA A 55 -32.74 2.92 26.52
N SER A 56 -32.97 2.89 25.20
CA SER A 56 -33.66 3.90 24.36
C SER A 56 -32.80 4.90 23.56
N VAL A 57 -33.21 5.06 22.29
CA VAL A 57 -32.81 6.03 21.24
C VAL A 57 -31.71 5.56 20.28
N ALA A 58 -32.03 4.53 19.49
CA ALA A 58 -31.32 4.20 18.26
C ALA A 58 -32.23 4.56 17.07
N GLY A 59 -31.99 5.71 16.45
CA GLY A 59 -32.77 6.12 15.26
C GLY A 59 -32.27 7.37 14.54
N ILE A 60 -31.52 8.26 15.17
CA ILE A 60 -31.09 9.53 14.54
C ILE A 60 -29.56 9.72 14.55
N ALA A 61 -28.82 9.01 15.41
CA ALA A 61 -27.36 9.17 15.53
C ALA A 61 -26.57 8.68 14.29
N GLY A 62 -27.12 7.77 13.49
CA GLY A 62 -26.41 7.20 12.33
C GLY A 62 -26.22 8.18 11.17
N VAL A 63 -27.16 9.10 10.95
CA VAL A 63 -27.09 10.05 9.82
C VAL A 63 -26.19 11.24 10.17
N ALA A 64 -26.21 11.70 11.42
CA ALA A 64 -25.33 12.79 11.87
C ALA A 64 -23.84 12.38 11.89
N GLY A 65 -23.54 11.11 12.20
CA GLY A 65 -22.17 10.58 12.17
C GLY A 65 -21.59 10.47 10.76
N TYR A 66 -22.43 10.21 9.76
CA TYR A 66 -22.03 10.15 8.34
C TYR A 66 -21.62 11.55 7.84
N TRP A 67 -22.43 12.57 8.09
CA TRP A 67 -22.15 13.95 7.65
C TRP A 67 -20.98 14.64 8.38
N LEU A 68 -20.57 14.15 9.55
CA LEU A 68 -19.41 14.69 10.26
C LEU A 68 -18.09 14.03 9.84
N ALA A 69 -18.13 12.85 9.22
CA ALA A 69 -16.95 12.15 8.72
C ALA A 69 -16.40 12.79 7.43
N GLU A 70 -17.23 13.49 6.65
CA GLU A 70 -16.83 14.18 5.41
C GLU A 70 -15.95 15.43 5.63
N ARG A 71 -15.65 15.85 6.88
CA ARG A 71 -14.96 17.12 7.16
C ARG A 71 -13.45 17.02 7.42
N GLU A 72 -12.83 15.87 7.20
CA GLU A 72 -11.38 15.68 7.39
C GLU A 72 -10.66 15.18 6.12
N ASP A 73 -11.09 15.61 4.94
CA ASP A 73 -10.45 15.21 3.67
C ASP A 73 -9.41 16.22 3.15
N GLN A 74 -8.60 16.76 4.08
CA GLN A 74 -7.23 17.16 3.70
C GLN A 74 -6.33 15.99 4.10
N PRO A 75 -5.75 15.25 3.15
CA PRO A 75 -4.84 14.16 3.50
C PRO A 75 -3.67 14.77 4.28
N VAL A 76 -3.68 14.59 5.60
CA VAL A 76 -2.48 14.81 6.41
C VAL A 76 -1.46 13.83 5.86
N ALA A 77 -0.40 14.35 5.24
CA ALA A 77 0.68 13.50 4.74
C ALA A 77 1.10 12.58 5.88
N ALA A 78 1.00 11.27 5.66
CA ALA A 78 1.38 10.29 6.66
C ALA A 78 2.82 10.60 7.12
N PRO A 79 3.11 10.55 8.43
CA PRO A 79 4.43 10.88 8.93
C PRO A 79 5.51 10.06 8.22
N MET A 80 6.50 10.75 7.65
CA MET A 80 7.58 10.11 6.88
C MET A 80 8.79 9.85 7.79
N GLU A 81 9.16 8.59 7.99
CA GLU A 81 10.41 8.21 8.66
C GLU A 81 11.59 8.54 7.75
N GLN A 82 12.50 9.41 8.18
CA GLN A 82 13.72 9.71 7.41
C GLN A 82 14.72 8.57 7.54
N ILE A 83 15.25 8.12 6.41
CA ILE A 83 16.31 7.11 6.35
C ILE A 83 17.49 7.64 5.55
N VAL A 84 18.66 7.02 5.72
CA VAL A 84 19.89 7.41 5.01
C VAL A 84 20.42 6.22 4.25
N PHE A 85 20.76 6.44 2.98
CA PHE A 85 21.46 5.46 2.16
C PHE A 85 22.96 5.73 2.16
N THR A 86 23.72 4.66 2.03
CA THR A 86 25.16 4.67 1.77
C THR A 86 25.43 3.94 0.45
N GLY A 87 26.46 4.37 -0.30
CA GLY A 87 26.87 3.71 -1.55
C GLY A 87 27.23 4.65 -2.69
N GLU A 88 27.03 4.20 -3.92
CA GLU A 88 27.54 4.83 -5.16
C GLU A 88 26.61 5.90 -5.77
N GLY A 89 25.36 6.01 -5.34
CA GLY A 89 24.37 6.95 -5.89
C GLY A 89 24.21 8.24 -5.08
N ASP A 90 23.78 9.30 -5.76
CA ASP A 90 23.51 10.60 -5.13
C ASP A 90 22.06 10.67 -4.64
N VAL A 91 21.86 10.32 -3.37
CA VAL A 91 20.54 10.38 -2.72
C VAL A 91 20.31 11.77 -2.15
N THR A 92 19.27 12.44 -2.64
CA THR A 92 18.91 13.81 -2.23
C THR A 92 17.70 13.85 -1.29
N ALA A 93 16.85 12.82 -1.32
CA ALA A 93 15.80 12.59 -0.33
C ALA A 93 15.52 11.09 -0.20
N SER A 94 15.28 10.64 1.03
CA SER A 94 14.89 9.26 1.30
C SER A 94 14.06 9.15 2.57
N GLY A 95 12.95 8.42 2.50
CA GLY A 95 12.10 8.19 3.65
C GLY A 95 11.09 7.08 3.44
N LEU A 96 10.46 6.66 4.52
CA LEU A 96 9.45 5.62 4.55
C LEU A 96 8.10 6.18 4.97
N VAL A 97 7.05 5.70 4.32
CA VAL A 97 5.67 5.92 4.74
C VAL A 97 5.08 4.59 5.18
N HIS A 98 4.54 4.57 6.39
CA HIS A 98 4.03 3.35 7.02
C HIS A 98 2.54 3.25 6.77
N HIS A 99 2.17 2.39 5.82
CA HIS A 99 0.78 2.10 5.52
C HIS A 99 0.29 0.92 6.36
N ALA A 100 -1.03 0.83 6.54
CA ALA A 100 -1.62 -0.34 7.21
C ALA A 100 -1.52 -1.63 6.36
N TRP A 101 -1.15 -1.51 5.08
CA TRP A 101 -1.03 -2.60 4.11
C TRP A 101 0.40 -2.86 3.63
N GLY A 102 1.39 -2.10 4.12
CA GLY A 102 2.77 -2.24 3.69
C GLY A 102 3.62 -1.02 3.99
N THR A 103 4.79 -0.96 3.37
CA THR A 103 5.75 0.13 3.52
C THR A 103 6.06 0.72 2.16
N GLU A 104 5.97 2.04 2.06
CA GLU A 104 6.37 2.78 0.86
C GLU A 104 7.73 3.43 1.09
N LEU A 105 8.67 3.22 0.16
CA LEU A 105 9.90 3.97 0.05
C LEU A 105 9.70 5.17 -0.88
N VAL A 106 9.98 6.36 -0.36
CA VAL A 106 10.18 7.58 -1.13
C VAL A 106 11.68 7.77 -1.34
N LEU A 107 12.11 7.89 -2.59
CA LEU A 107 13.53 7.99 -2.94
C LEU A 107 13.75 8.96 -4.11
N ASP A 108 14.54 10.00 -3.87
CA ASP A 108 15.07 10.89 -4.90
C ASP A 108 16.56 10.59 -5.10
N VAL A 109 16.90 9.97 -6.23
CA VAL A 109 18.25 9.45 -6.50
C VAL A 109 18.77 9.83 -7.89
N GLY A 110 20.04 10.24 -7.95
CA GLY A 110 20.81 10.46 -9.18
C GLY A 110 22.17 9.76 -9.12
N GLY A 111 23.09 10.11 -10.02
CA GLY A 111 24.48 9.64 -9.99
C GLY A 111 24.70 8.15 -10.34
N LEU A 112 23.63 7.40 -10.62
CA LEU A 112 23.71 5.98 -10.99
C LEU A 112 24.22 5.80 -12.43
N ARG A 113 24.75 4.60 -12.73
CA ARG A 113 25.27 4.27 -14.07
C ARG A 113 24.16 4.35 -15.12
N PRO A 114 24.21 5.30 -16.08
CA PRO A 114 23.13 5.53 -17.04
C PRO A 114 22.74 4.28 -17.83
N GLY A 115 21.44 4.10 -18.05
CA GLY A 115 20.89 2.98 -18.83
C GLY A 115 20.81 1.65 -18.07
N THR A 116 21.35 1.58 -16.86
CA THR A 116 21.31 0.39 -16.00
C THR A 116 19.95 0.30 -15.28
N ALA A 117 19.37 -0.89 -15.25
CA ALA A 117 18.20 -1.19 -14.43
C ALA A 117 18.65 -1.63 -13.04
N TYR A 118 17.99 -1.11 -12.01
CA TYR A 118 18.26 -1.41 -10.62
C TYR A 118 16.98 -1.86 -9.92
N ASP A 119 17.08 -2.92 -9.13
CA ASP A 119 15.96 -3.46 -8.36
C ASP A 119 15.98 -2.87 -6.94
N VAL A 120 14.81 -2.49 -6.44
CA VAL A 120 14.62 -2.08 -5.05
C VAL A 120 14.19 -3.29 -4.25
N VAL A 121 14.93 -3.61 -3.20
CA VAL A 121 14.71 -4.80 -2.37
C VAL A 121 14.62 -4.41 -0.90
N PHE A 122 13.61 -4.93 -0.23
CA PHE A 122 13.39 -4.81 1.21
C PHE A 122 13.83 -6.12 1.86
N GLY A 123 14.85 -6.06 2.71
CA GLY A 123 15.21 -7.20 3.54
C GLY A 123 14.25 -7.29 4.71
N THR A 124 13.64 -8.46 4.90
CA THR A 124 12.70 -8.74 5.99
C THR A 124 13.13 -9.95 6.82
N THR A 125 12.54 -10.13 8.00
CA THR A 125 12.79 -11.32 8.82
C THR A 125 12.49 -12.64 8.11
N ASP A 126 11.58 -12.61 7.14
CA ASP A 126 11.15 -13.78 6.36
C ASP A 126 11.89 -13.91 5.01
N GLY A 127 12.81 -12.99 4.72
CA GLY A 127 13.61 -12.94 3.49
C GLY A 127 13.45 -11.64 2.70
N ASP A 128 14.07 -11.59 1.54
CA ASP A 128 14.06 -10.42 0.66
C ASP A 128 12.73 -10.30 -0.11
N VAL A 129 12.19 -9.10 -0.20
CA VAL A 129 10.99 -8.76 -0.97
C VAL A 129 11.30 -7.64 -1.96
N GLY A 130 11.07 -7.88 -3.24
CA GLY A 130 11.22 -6.85 -4.28
C GLY A 130 10.10 -5.82 -4.24
N ALA A 131 10.43 -4.54 -4.39
CA ALA A 131 9.49 -3.41 -4.38
C ALA A 131 9.36 -2.72 -5.76
N GLY A 132 9.94 -3.32 -6.80
CA GLY A 132 9.99 -2.79 -8.16
C GLY A 132 11.41 -2.44 -8.59
N SER A 133 11.52 -1.72 -9.70
CA SER A 133 12.81 -1.36 -10.30
C SER A 133 12.77 0.01 -10.96
N LEU A 134 13.95 0.59 -11.15
CA LEU A 134 14.15 1.84 -11.86
C LEU A 134 15.27 1.71 -12.88
N ARG A 135 15.18 2.46 -13.98
CA ARG A 135 16.24 2.53 -14.97
C ARG A 135 16.90 3.90 -14.91
N ALA A 136 18.20 3.92 -14.61
CA ALA A 136 18.95 5.15 -14.44
C ALA A 136 18.98 5.98 -15.73
N VAL A 137 18.69 7.27 -15.59
CA VAL A 137 18.70 8.27 -16.66
C VAL A 137 19.86 9.24 -16.39
N PRO A 138 20.72 9.55 -17.37
CA PRO A 138 21.84 10.47 -17.17
C PRO A 138 21.32 11.87 -16.82
N ASP A 139 22.01 12.54 -15.89
CA ASP A 139 21.75 13.92 -15.47
C ASP A 139 20.33 14.21 -14.93
N VAL A 140 19.62 13.18 -14.47
CA VAL A 140 18.26 13.28 -13.91
C VAL A 140 18.23 12.73 -12.49
N VAL A 141 17.70 13.53 -11.56
CA VAL A 141 17.29 13.04 -10.24
C VAL A 141 15.93 12.35 -10.40
N MET A 142 15.91 11.03 -10.23
CA MET A 142 14.71 10.23 -10.34
C MET A 142 13.96 10.25 -9.01
N ARG A 143 12.73 10.77 -9.04
CA ARG A 143 11.84 10.84 -7.88
C ARG A 143 10.89 9.67 -7.91
N CYS A 144 11.18 8.65 -7.11
CA CYS A 144 10.50 7.37 -7.16
C CYS A 144 9.76 7.08 -5.87
N ARG A 145 8.68 6.29 -6.01
CA ARG A 145 7.91 5.72 -4.91
C ARG A 145 7.81 4.21 -5.15
N PHE A 146 8.21 3.42 -4.17
CA PHE A 146 8.20 1.96 -4.26
C PHE A 146 7.41 1.39 -3.09
N GLU A 147 6.45 0.53 -3.37
CA GLU A 147 5.63 -0.10 -2.35
C GLU A 147 6.02 -1.57 -2.19
N ALA A 148 6.09 -2.01 -0.93
CA ALA A 148 6.29 -3.39 -0.58
C ALA A 148 5.23 -3.83 0.45
N ALA A 149 4.76 -5.07 0.33
CA ALA A 149 3.78 -5.64 1.25
C ALA A 149 4.23 -5.73 2.73
N PRO A 150 5.53 -5.95 3.06
CA PRO A 150 5.98 -5.99 4.45
C PRO A 150 5.68 -4.70 5.20
N LEU A 151 5.24 -4.84 6.45
CA LEU A 151 5.07 -3.72 7.37
C LEU A 151 6.44 -3.22 7.84
N ARG A 152 6.53 -1.94 8.22
CA ARG A 152 7.80 -1.33 8.65
C ARG A 152 8.53 -2.12 9.72
N ALA A 153 7.81 -2.72 10.66
CA ALA A 153 8.37 -3.49 11.77
C ALA A 153 9.13 -4.76 11.32
N ASP A 154 8.80 -5.28 10.14
CA ASP A 154 9.39 -6.50 9.61
C ASP A 154 10.59 -6.21 8.68
N VAL A 155 10.79 -4.94 8.30
CA VAL A 155 11.85 -4.49 7.38
C VAL A 155 13.08 -4.06 8.17
N HIS A 156 14.23 -4.64 7.85
CA HIS A 156 15.51 -4.34 8.51
C HIS A 156 16.56 -3.75 7.56
N THR A 157 16.39 -3.91 6.23
CA THR A 157 17.26 -3.29 5.23
C THR A 157 16.47 -2.87 4.01
N ILE A 158 16.98 -1.87 3.30
CA ILE A 158 16.52 -1.50 1.97
C ILE A 158 17.74 -1.33 1.07
N GLU A 159 17.71 -1.97 -0.08
CA GLU A 159 18.80 -1.98 -1.04
C GLU A 159 18.32 -1.58 -2.43
N LEU A 160 19.20 -0.88 -3.15
CA LEU A 160 19.13 -0.75 -4.59
C LEU A 160 20.21 -1.65 -5.18
N ARG A 161 19.81 -2.69 -5.92
CA ARG A 161 20.70 -3.72 -6.46
C ARG A 161 20.90 -3.53 -7.96
N ASP A 162 22.14 -3.73 -8.42
CA ASP A 162 22.48 -3.73 -9.84
C ASP A 162 22.08 -5.06 -10.54
N PRO A 163 22.25 -5.19 -11.87
CA PRO A 163 21.88 -6.40 -12.60
C PRO A 163 22.62 -7.68 -12.16
N ASP A 164 23.76 -7.55 -11.47
CA ASP A 164 24.48 -8.68 -10.89
C ASP A 164 23.94 -9.05 -9.49
N GLY A 165 22.90 -8.35 -9.02
CA GLY A 165 22.31 -8.50 -7.70
C GLY A 165 23.11 -7.85 -6.57
N ARG A 166 24.12 -7.02 -6.89
CA ARG A 166 24.95 -6.37 -5.87
C ARG A 166 24.32 -5.08 -5.37
N PRO A 167 24.27 -4.82 -4.06
CA PRO A 167 23.75 -3.56 -3.54
C PRO A 167 24.70 -2.41 -3.88
N VAL A 168 24.20 -1.42 -4.62
CA VAL A 168 24.91 -0.16 -4.92
C VAL A 168 24.49 0.98 -4.00
N LEU A 169 23.30 0.87 -3.40
CA LEU A 169 22.86 1.68 -2.29
C LEU A 169 22.25 0.77 -1.23
N ARG A 170 22.53 1.07 0.03
CA ARG A 170 21.98 0.34 1.18
C ARG A 170 21.62 1.27 2.32
N SER A 171 20.48 1.01 2.93
CA SER A 171 20.05 1.58 4.21
C SER A 171 19.76 0.44 5.19
N ASP A 172 20.45 0.44 6.33
CA ASP A 172 20.14 -0.44 7.45
C ASP A 172 19.15 0.29 8.38
N LEU A 173 18.07 -0.38 8.75
CA LEU A 173 16.98 0.22 9.52
C LEU A 173 17.00 -0.26 10.96
N PRO A 174 16.70 0.63 11.93
CA PRO A 174 16.52 0.20 13.31
C PRO A 174 15.24 -0.61 13.45
N SER A 175 15.26 -1.55 14.40
CA SER A 175 14.05 -2.20 14.91
C SER A 175 13.17 -1.18 15.64
N ILE A 176 11.85 -1.33 15.51
CA ILE A 176 10.85 -0.44 16.13
C ILE A 176 9.92 -1.21 17.08
#